data_AF-A0A1M5CLG9-F1
#
_entry.id   AF-A0A1M5CLG9-F1
#
_cell.length_a   1.000
_cell.length_b   1.000
_cell.length_c   1.000
_cell.angle_alpha   90.00
_cell.angle_beta   90.00
_cell.angle_gamma   90.00
#
_symmetry.space_group_name_H-M   'P 1'
#
loop_
_entity.id
_entity.type
_entity.pdbx_description
1 polymer ?
#
loop_
_entity_poly.entity_id
_entity_poly.type
_entity_poly.pdbx_seq_one_letter_code
_entity_poly.pdbx_strand_id
1 'polypeptide(L)'
;MKYLISIFRDFAKIKVITIVVLAVVLVVVLILHISDKRRKYDTRTIVYGGLSIAISFVLSYVKLYHMPQGGTITPASMLPLFVYAYIFGPTAGITAGVAYGFLQLIQDAFVVHWVQLLLDYPLAFGALGIAGFFKKSLPLGIIAGGV
;
A
#
# COMPACT_ATOMS: atom_id res chain seq x y z
N MET A 1 3.80 32.25 5.52
CA MET A 1 3.66 31.94 6.97
C MET A 1 2.24 31.54 7.38
N LYS A 2 1.18 32.27 6.98
CA LYS A 2 -0.23 31.93 7.34
C LYS A 2 -0.72 30.56 6.83
N TYR A 3 -0.23 30.10 5.68
CA TYR A 3 -0.59 28.80 5.07
C TYR A 3 -0.03 27.59 5.84
N LEU A 4 1.18 27.71 6.38
CA LEU A 4 1.77 26.69 7.26
C LEU A 4 0.97 26.59 8.56
N ILE A 5 0.57 27.73 9.12
CA ILE A 5 -0.22 27.80 10.35
C ILE A 5 -1.64 27.24 10.15
N SER A 6 -2.25 27.40 8.97
CA SER A 6 -3.55 26.78 8.67
C SER A 6 -3.45 25.26 8.53
N ILE A 7 -2.39 24.75 7.90
CA ILE A 7 -2.09 23.32 7.85
C ILE A 7 -1.99 22.74 9.27
N PHE A 8 -1.23 23.39 10.16
CA PHE A 8 -1.10 22.98 11.58
C PHE A 8 -2.38 23.13 12.41
N ARG A 9 -3.29 24.05 12.05
CA ARG A 9 -4.59 24.21 12.72
C ARG A 9 -5.59 23.12 12.35
N ASP A 10 -5.50 22.57 11.15
CA ASP A 10 -6.34 21.44 10.74
C ASP A 10 -5.95 20.15 11.46
N PHE A 11 -4.66 19.97 11.82
CA PHE A 11 -4.24 18.88 12.70
C PHE A 11 -4.87 18.96 14.10
N ALA A 12 -5.16 20.15 14.60
CA ALA A 12 -5.80 20.36 15.90
C ALA A 12 -7.32 20.10 15.91
N LYS A 13 -7.96 20.02 14.73
CA LYS A 13 -9.38 19.66 14.57
C LYS A 13 -9.60 18.17 14.33
N ILE A 14 -8.54 17.36 14.33
CA ILE A 14 -8.64 15.94 14.09
C ILE A 14 -9.42 15.28 15.24
N LYS A 15 -10.50 14.56 14.90
CA LYS A 15 -11.26 13.77 15.86
C LYS A 15 -10.33 12.74 16.51
N VAL A 16 -10.47 12.52 17.82
CA VAL A 16 -9.71 11.52 18.59
C VAL A 16 -9.70 10.15 17.90
N ILE A 17 -10.81 9.77 17.27
CA ILE A 17 -10.97 8.54 16.49
C ILE A 17 -9.93 8.41 15.37
N THR A 18 -9.65 9.48 14.61
CA THR A 18 -8.70 9.46 13.50
C THR A 18 -7.25 9.30 13.99
N ILE A 19 -6.92 9.89 15.14
CA ILE A 19 -5.60 9.74 15.78
C ILE A 19 -5.41 8.30 16.26
N VAL A 20 -6.43 7.70 16.87
CA VAL A 20 -6.39 6.31 17.32
C VAL A 20 -6.22 5.35 16.14
N VAL A 21 -6.96 5.54 15.05
CA VAL A 21 -6.81 4.72 13.83
C VAL A 21 -5.40 4.84 13.25
N LEU A 22 -4.88 6.05 13.10
CA LEU A 22 -3.50 6.28 12.65
C LEU A 22 -2.49 5.59 13.56
N ALA A 23 -2.63 5.71 14.88
CA ALA A 23 -1.73 5.09 15.84
C ALA A 23 -1.75 3.57 15.76
N VAL A 24 -2.93 2.94 15.69
CA VAL A 24 -3.07 1.48 15.53
C VAL A 24 -2.42 1.02 14.23
N VAL A 25 -2.68 1.72 13.13
CA VAL A 25 -2.12 1.42 11.81
C VAL A 25 -0.59 1.52 11.81
N LEU A 26 -0.04 2.56 12.44
CA LEU A 26 1.40 2.77 12.55
C LEU A 26 2.06 1.68 13.43
N VAL A 27 1.38 1.28 14.52
CA VAL A 27 1.82 0.17 15.38
C VAL A 27 1.81 -1.16 14.63
N VAL A 28 0.76 -1.44 13.84
CA VAL A 28 0.71 -2.64 12.99
C VAL A 28 1.87 -2.64 12.00
N VAL A 29 2.10 -1.54 11.27
CA VAL A 29 3.23 -1.43 10.34
C VAL A 29 4.57 -1.65 11.05
N LEU A 30 4.76 -1.08 12.24
CA LEU A 30 5.97 -1.27 13.05
C LEU A 30 6.16 -2.73 13.49
N ILE A 31 5.10 -3.40 13.95
CA ILE A 31 5.13 -4.81 14.33
C ILE A 31 5.52 -5.67 13.12
N LEU A 32 4.94 -5.41 11.94
CA LEU A 32 5.26 -6.11 10.71
C LEU A 32 6.73 -5.88 10.30
N HIS A 33 7.23 -4.65 10.47
CA HIS A 33 8.62 -4.30 10.14
C HIS A 33 9.64 -4.95 11.09
N ILE A 34 9.29 -5.11 12.37
CA ILE A 34 10.16 -5.74 13.39
C ILE A 34 10.20 -7.27 13.23
N SER A 35 9.13 -7.88 12.70
CA SER A 35 9.04 -9.34 12.55
C SER A 35 9.98 -9.91 11.48
N ASP A 36 10.43 -9.10 10.52
CA ASP A 36 11.27 -9.56 9.42
C ASP A 36 12.76 -9.27 9.72
N LYS A 37 13.27 -9.92 10.76
CA LYS A 37 14.70 -9.90 11.04
C LYS A 37 15.43 -10.67 9.93
N ARG A 38 16.20 -9.93 9.11
CA ARG A 38 17.41 -10.35 8.36
C ARG A 38 17.24 -10.87 6.92
N ARG A 39 16.52 -10.17 6.04
CA ARG A 39 16.65 -10.37 4.58
C ARG A 39 17.65 -9.36 3.98
N LYS A 40 18.75 -9.84 3.39
CA LYS A 40 19.61 -9.02 2.54
C LYS A 40 18.90 -8.78 1.22
N TYR A 41 18.77 -7.52 0.80
CA TYR A 41 18.27 -7.17 -0.54
C TYR A 41 19.32 -7.60 -1.57
N ASP A 42 19.01 -8.66 -2.31
CA ASP A 42 19.81 -9.10 -3.45
C ASP A 42 19.32 -8.36 -4.71
N THR A 43 20.19 -8.26 -5.72
CA THR A 43 19.88 -7.59 -6.99
C THR A 43 18.61 -8.16 -7.62
N ARG A 44 18.40 -9.47 -7.47
CA ARG A 44 17.18 -10.16 -7.91
C ARG A 44 15.92 -9.58 -7.27
N THR A 45 15.94 -9.33 -5.96
CA THR A 45 14.79 -8.78 -5.23
C THR A 45 14.39 -7.41 -5.79
N ILE A 46 15.37 -6.54 -6.07
CA ILE A 46 15.11 -5.21 -6.64
C ILE A 46 14.52 -5.32 -8.06
N VAL A 47 15.11 -6.17 -8.92
CA VAL A 47 14.66 -6.35 -10.31
C VAL A 47 13.25 -6.92 -10.37
N TYR A 48 12.97 -8.00 -9.63
CA TYR A 48 11.64 -8.59 -9.60
C TYR A 48 10.61 -7.67 -8.94
N GLY A 49 11.02 -6.88 -7.94
CA GLY A 49 10.17 -5.86 -7.33
C GLY A 49 9.75 -4.79 -8.34
N GLY A 50 10.72 -4.21 -9.05
CA GLY A 50 10.46 -3.22 -10.10
C GLY A 50 9.58 -3.77 -11.23
N LEU A 51 9.85 -5.00 -11.67
CA LEU A 51 9.03 -5.66 -12.69
C LEU A 51 7.58 -5.87 -12.21
N SER A 52 7.39 -6.33 -10.97
CA SER A 52 6.07 -6.55 -10.40
C SER A 52 5.28 -5.25 -10.28
N ILE A 53 5.94 -4.17 -9.84
CA ILE A 53 5.35 -2.83 -9.79
C ILE A 53 4.94 -2.36 -11.19
N ALA A 54 5.80 -2.53 -12.19
CA ALA A 54 5.52 -2.12 -13.56
C ALA A 54 4.33 -2.89 -14.16
N ILE A 55 4.27 -4.22 -13.97
CA ILE A 55 3.14 -5.04 -14.43
C ILE A 55 1.85 -4.61 -13.73
N SER A 56 1.88 -4.44 -12.40
CA SER A 56 0.75 -3.94 -11.61
C SER A 56 0.28 -2.56 -12.08
N PHE A 57 1.20 -1.69 -12.47
CA PHE A 57 0.90 -0.33 -12.94
C PHE A 57 0.24 -0.34 -14.32
N VAL A 58 0.76 -1.13 -15.26
CA VAL A 58 0.14 -1.29 -16.58
C VAL A 58 -1.24 -1.92 -16.46
N LEU A 59 -1.41 -2.94 -15.61
CA LEU A 59 -2.72 -3.54 -15.38
C LEU A 59 -3.73 -2.60 -14.72
N SER A 60 -3.26 -1.59 -13.98
CA SER A 60 -4.11 -0.54 -13.40
C SER A 60 -4.79 0.32 -14.48
N TYR A 61 -4.15 0.50 -15.64
CA TYR A 61 -4.74 1.17 -16.80
C TYR A 61 -5.76 0.31 -17.55
N VAL A 62 -5.69 -1.02 -17.43
CA VAL A 62 -6.66 -1.94 -18.05
C VAL A 62 -7.91 -2.00 -17.18
N LYS A 63 -8.72 -0.94 -17.27
CA LYS A 63 -9.97 -0.79 -16.54
C LYS A 63 -11.10 -1.42 -17.35
N LEU A 64 -11.59 -2.59 -16.92
CA LEU A 64 -12.64 -3.33 -17.64
C LEU A 64 -14.02 -2.70 -17.43
N TYR A 65 -14.26 -2.17 -16.24
CA TYR A 65 -15.52 -1.52 -15.90
C TYR A 65 -15.32 -0.49 -14.80
N HIS A 66 -15.89 0.69 -15.02
CA HIS A 66 -15.96 1.77 -14.04
C HIS A 66 -17.32 1.74 -13.36
N MET A 67 -17.34 1.48 -12.06
CA MET A 67 -18.55 1.55 -11.26
C MET A 67 -18.92 3.01 -10.99
N PRO A 68 -20.23 3.33 -10.91
CA PRO A 68 -20.70 4.69 -10.65
C PRO A 68 -20.27 5.25 -9.29
N GLN A 69 -19.87 4.39 -8.34
CA GLN A 69 -19.32 4.78 -7.03
C GLN A 69 -17.80 5.03 -7.03
N GLY A 70 -17.15 5.10 -8.20
CA GLY A 70 -15.71 5.35 -8.33
C GLY A 70 -14.82 4.10 -8.23
N GLY A 71 -15.41 2.94 -7.91
CA GLY A 71 -14.70 1.66 -7.97
C GLY A 71 -14.36 1.27 -9.40
N THR A 72 -13.20 0.67 -9.62
CA THR A 72 -12.81 0.13 -10.94
C THR A 72 -12.53 -1.35 -10.81
N ILE A 73 -13.16 -2.16 -11.66
CA ILE A 73 -12.81 -3.58 -11.79
C ILE A 73 -11.57 -3.65 -12.68
N THR A 74 -10.41 -3.85 -12.04
CA THR A 74 -9.17 -4.20 -12.73
C THR A 74 -8.97 -5.72 -12.64
N PRO A 75 -8.53 -6.40 -13.72
CA PRO A 75 -8.55 -7.86 -13.77
C PRO A 75 -7.59 -8.53 -12.78
N ALA A 76 -6.50 -7.85 -12.39
CA ALA A 76 -5.52 -8.40 -11.45
C ALA A 76 -4.43 -7.38 -11.03
N SER A 77 -4.71 -6.06 -10.97
CA SER A 77 -3.65 -5.04 -10.77
C SER A 77 -2.81 -5.25 -9.51
N MET A 78 -3.42 -5.80 -8.45
CA MET A 78 -2.76 -6.09 -7.17
C MET A 78 -2.06 -7.47 -7.14
N LEU A 79 -2.38 -8.37 -8.08
CA LEU A 79 -1.89 -9.76 -8.08
C LEU A 79 -0.36 -9.86 -8.21
N PRO A 80 0.33 -9.13 -9.12
CA PRO A 80 1.79 -9.20 -9.22
C PRO A 80 2.48 -8.78 -7.91
N LEU A 81 1.96 -7.77 -7.23
CA LEU A 81 2.45 -7.33 -5.92
C LEU A 81 2.24 -8.39 -4.83
N PHE A 82 1.08 -9.05 -4.81
CA PHE A 82 0.83 -10.17 -3.88
C PHE A 82 1.79 -11.34 -4.12
N VAL A 83 2.02 -11.72 -5.38
CA VAL A 83 2.97 -12.78 -5.75
C VAL A 83 4.38 -12.40 -5.31
N TYR A 84 4.79 -11.15 -5.55
CA TYR A 84 6.09 -10.64 -5.12
C TYR A 84 6.26 -10.67 -3.59
N ALA A 85 5.25 -10.20 -2.84
CA ALA A 85 5.24 -10.26 -1.38
C ALA A 85 5.32 -11.71 -0.86
N TYR A 86 4.59 -12.63 -1.49
CA TYR A 86 4.60 -14.05 -1.16
C TYR A 86 5.99 -14.71 -1.35
N ILE A 87 6.67 -14.39 -2.45
CA ILE A 87 7.98 -14.99 -2.80
C ILE A 87 9.12 -14.38 -1.98
N PHE A 88 9.18 -13.04 -1.89
CA PHE A 88 10.31 -12.32 -1.30
C PHE A 88 10.12 -11.97 0.18
N GLY A 89 8.90 -12.11 0.69
CA GLY A 89 8.54 -11.85 2.07
C GLY A 89 7.87 -10.50 2.30
N PRO A 90 7.41 -10.26 3.53
CA PRO A 90 6.54 -9.14 3.84
C PRO A 90 7.25 -7.79 3.77
N THR A 91 8.50 -7.65 4.21
CA THR A 91 9.21 -6.36 4.09
C THR A 91 9.39 -5.92 2.64
N ALA A 92 9.85 -6.84 1.80
CA ALA A 92 9.99 -6.59 0.36
C ALA A 92 8.62 -6.22 -0.25
N GLY A 93 7.57 -6.99 0.07
CA GLY A 93 6.21 -6.72 -0.37
C GLY A 93 5.68 -5.34 0.05
N ILE A 94 5.85 -4.96 1.32
CA ILE A 94 5.44 -3.64 1.84
C ILE A 94 6.17 -2.53 1.10
N THR A 95 7.50 -2.65 0.93
CA THR A 95 8.27 -1.61 0.20
C THR A 95 7.82 -1.46 -1.25
N ALA A 96 7.54 -2.57 -1.95
CA ALA A 96 7.04 -2.52 -3.33
C ALA A 96 5.61 -1.98 -3.41
N GLY A 97 4.76 -2.33 -2.44
CA GLY A 97 3.38 -1.83 -2.32
C GLY A 97 3.34 -0.32 -2.06
N VAL A 98 4.18 0.19 -1.14
CA VAL A 98 4.31 1.62 -0.88
C VAL A 98 4.77 2.38 -2.13
N ALA A 99 5.78 1.85 -2.84
CA ALA A 99 6.26 2.44 -4.10
C ALA A 99 5.15 2.46 -5.16
N TYR A 100 4.40 1.37 -5.29
CA TYR A 100 3.23 1.30 -6.17
C TYR A 100 2.15 2.30 -5.77
N GLY A 101 1.89 2.49 -4.48
CA GLY A 101 0.92 3.48 -4.00
C GLY A 101 1.30 4.91 -4.37
N PHE A 102 2.58 5.26 -4.35
CA PHE A 102 3.04 6.55 -4.88
C PHE A 102 2.83 6.69 -6.39
N LEU A 103 3.05 5.62 -7.17
CA LEU A 103 2.74 5.64 -8.61
C LEU A 103 1.24 5.81 -8.86
N GLN A 104 0.41 5.14 -8.05
CA GLN A 104 -1.04 5.25 -8.15
C GLN A 104 -1.54 6.65 -7.76
N LEU A 105 -0.89 7.29 -6.77
CA LEU A 105 -1.15 8.68 -6.41
C LEU A 105 -0.88 9.63 -7.59
N ILE A 106 0.16 9.37 -8.39
CA ILE A 106 0.46 10.19 -9.58
C ILE A 106 -0.57 9.92 -10.69
N GLN A 107 -1.06 8.68 -10.81
CA GLN A 107 -1.99 8.28 -11.86
C GLN A 107 -3.40 8.85 -11.66
N ASP A 108 -3.95 8.79 -10.44
CA ASP A 108 -5.35 9.14 -10.16
C ASP A 108 -5.45 9.79 -8.77
N ALA A 109 -4.88 11.00 -8.64
CA ALA A 109 -4.78 11.71 -7.38
C ALA A 109 -6.14 12.25 -6.92
N PHE A 110 -6.70 11.67 -5.85
CA PHE A 110 -7.91 12.15 -5.19
C PHE A 110 -7.57 12.54 -3.75
N VAL A 111 -7.19 13.80 -3.57
CA VAL A 111 -6.66 14.31 -2.31
C VAL A 111 -7.60 15.37 -1.75
N VAL A 112 -8.44 14.96 -0.79
CA VAL A 112 -9.29 15.90 -0.03
C VAL A 112 -8.62 16.26 1.29
N HIS A 113 -7.90 15.33 1.91
CA HIS A 113 -7.19 15.55 3.17
C HIS A 113 -5.82 14.86 3.18
N TRP A 114 -4.84 15.48 3.84
CA TRP A 114 -3.45 14.97 3.88
C TRP A 114 -3.36 13.58 4.54
N VAL A 115 -4.15 13.33 5.58
CA VAL A 115 -4.21 12.02 6.23
C VAL A 115 -4.86 10.98 5.32
N GLN A 116 -5.93 11.35 4.62
CA GLN A 116 -6.62 10.48 3.68
C GLN A 116 -5.67 10.03 2.56
N LEU A 117 -4.87 10.95 1.99
CA LEU A 117 -3.85 10.62 0.99
C LEU A 117 -2.92 9.50 1.47
N LEU A 118 -2.42 9.60 2.71
CA LEU A 118 -1.51 8.59 3.23
C LEU A 118 -2.23 7.24 3.44
N LEU A 119 -3.47 7.25 3.88
CA LEU A 119 -4.24 6.03 4.12
C LEU A 119 -4.67 5.36 2.81
N ASP A 120 -5.14 6.12 1.82
CA ASP A 120 -5.72 5.60 0.58
C ASP A 120 -4.67 5.14 -0.43
N TYR A 121 -3.45 5.68 -0.38
CA TYR A 121 -2.38 5.35 -1.33
C TYR A 121 -1.24 4.55 -0.69
N PRO A 122 -0.17 5.15 -0.11
CA PRO A 122 1.04 4.38 0.17
C PRO A 122 0.78 3.29 1.22
N LEU A 123 -0.15 3.54 2.14
CA LEU A 123 -0.39 2.66 3.28
C LEU A 123 -1.40 1.55 2.95
N ALA A 124 -2.44 1.84 2.17
CA ALA A 124 -3.31 0.81 1.58
C ALA A 124 -2.52 -0.16 0.69
N PHE A 125 -1.74 0.34 -0.27
CA PHE A 125 -0.96 -0.54 -1.15
C PHE A 125 0.21 -1.21 -0.42
N GLY A 126 0.74 -0.59 0.63
CA GLY A 126 1.70 -1.22 1.54
C GLY A 126 1.13 -2.43 2.28
N ALA A 127 -0.16 -2.43 2.62
CA ALA A 127 -0.84 -3.54 3.29
C ALA A 127 -0.87 -4.83 2.45
N LEU A 128 -0.79 -4.73 1.11
CA LEU A 128 -0.66 -5.89 0.22
C LEU A 128 0.58 -6.74 0.57
N GLY A 129 1.62 -6.11 1.12
CA GLY A 129 2.82 -6.78 1.60
C GLY A 129 2.59 -7.76 2.75
N ILE A 130 1.47 -7.64 3.49
CA ILE A 130 1.08 -8.58 4.55
C ILE A 130 0.90 -10.00 4.01
N ALA A 131 0.56 -10.15 2.72
CA ALA A 131 0.50 -11.46 2.06
C ALA A 131 1.81 -12.25 2.17
N GLY A 132 2.96 -11.57 2.32
CA GLY A 132 4.26 -12.20 2.52
C GLY A 132 4.45 -12.96 3.83
N PHE A 133 3.58 -12.75 4.83
CA PHE A 133 3.55 -13.57 6.04
C PHE A 133 2.95 -14.97 5.79
N PHE A 134 2.07 -15.10 4.80
CA PHE A 134 1.34 -16.33 4.50
C PHE A 134 2.04 -17.21 3.47
N LYS A 135 3.32 -17.54 3.71
CA LYS A 135 4.21 -18.29 2.79
C LYS A 135 3.74 -19.71 2.42
N LYS A 136 2.68 -20.23 3.07
CA LYS A 136 2.12 -21.56 2.79
C LYS A 136 0.91 -21.52 1.86
N SER A 137 0.31 -20.35 1.68
CA SER A 137 -1.02 -20.24 1.06
C SER A 137 -1.24 -18.83 0.53
N LEU A 138 -0.99 -18.67 -0.77
CA LEU A 138 -1.22 -17.42 -1.47
C LEU A 138 -2.68 -16.91 -1.35
N PRO A 139 -3.74 -17.75 -1.40
CA PRO A 139 -5.12 -17.28 -1.21
C PRO A 139 -5.36 -16.63 0.16
N LEU A 140 -4.80 -17.21 1.23
CA LEU A 140 -4.89 -16.62 2.58
C LEU A 140 -4.11 -15.30 2.68
N GLY A 141 -2.98 -15.19 1.96
CA GLY A 141 -2.24 -13.94 1.86
C GLY A 141 -3.01 -12.83 1.15
N ILE A 142 -3.71 -13.16 0.05
CA ILE A 142 -4.57 -12.21 -0.67
C ILE A 142 -5.74 -11.77 0.23
N ILE A 143 -6.37 -12.68 0.95
CA ILE A 143 -7.46 -12.31 1.87
C ILE A 143 -6.92 -11.45 3.01
N ALA A 144 -5.77 -11.79 3.59
CA ALA A 144 -5.22 -11.03 4.71
C ALA A 144 -4.66 -9.64 4.33
N GLY A 145 -4.13 -9.49 3.11
CA GLY A 145 -3.56 -8.23 2.64
C GLY A 145 -4.51 -7.39 1.76
N GLY A 146 -5.60 -7.99 1.27
CA GLY A 146 -6.58 -7.34 0.39
C GLY A 146 -7.91 -6.98 1.06
N VAL A 147 -8.11 -7.34 2.33
CA VAL A 147 -9.27 -6.97 3.15
C VAL A 147 -8.97 -5.73 3.99
#